data_AF-A0A177JWI7-F1
#
_entry.id   AF-A0A177JWI7-F1
#
_cell.length_a   1.000
_cell.length_b   1.000
_cell.length_c   1.000
_cell.angle_alpha   90.00
_cell.angle_beta   90.00
_cell.angle_gamma   90.00
#
_symmetry.space_group_name_H-M   'P 1'
#
loop_
_entity.id
_entity.type
_entity.pdbx_description
1 polymer ?
#
loop_
_entity_poly.entity_id
_entity_poly.type
_entity_poly.pdbx_seq_one_letter_code
_entity_poly.pdbx_strand_id
1 'polypeptide(L)'
;MSKSDAELVQDMFYRQANAREYSYFDLPGYSDWATRKLDEGVGPEILGHLEAFTLVMLPDEAAAANDAYFDEALDDLRTSLGL
;
A
#
# COMPACT_ATOMS: atom_id res chain seq x y z
N MET A 1 10.93 5.15 20.95
CA MET A 1 10.06 5.07 22.16
C MET A 1 8.74 4.48 21.72
N SER A 2 8.17 3.56 22.49
CA SER A 2 6.81 3.04 22.23
C SER A 2 5.78 4.10 22.62
N LYS A 3 4.71 4.23 21.83
CA LYS A 3 3.54 5.05 22.19
C LYS A 3 2.95 4.54 23.51
N SER A 4 2.44 5.45 24.34
CA SER A 4 1.60 5.10 25.49
C SER A 4 0.21 4.62 25.05
N ASP A 5 -0.49 3.91 25.92
CA ASP A 5 -1.85 3.40 25.64
C ASP A 5 -2.82 4.52 25.24
N ALA A 6 -2.71 5.70 25.87
CA ALA A 6 -3.54 6.86 25.54
C ALA A 6 -3.26 7.38 24.12
N GLU A 7 -2.00 7.44 23.72
CA GLU A 7 -1.59 7.85 22.36
C GLU A 7 -2.03 6.82 21.31
N LEU A 8 -2.02 5.53 21.65
CA LEU A 8 -2.54 4.48 20.77
C LEU A 8 -4.05 4.60 20.56
N VAL A 9 -4.81 4.83 21.63
CA VAL A 9 -6.27 5.03 21.55
C VAL A 9 -6.61 6.27 20.73
N GLN A 10 -5.87 7.38 20.92
CA GLN A 10 -6.08 8.60 20.13
C GLN A 10 -5.77 8.39 18.65
N ASP A 11 -4.67 7.71 18.32
CA ASP A 11 -4.29 7.35 16.95
C ASP A 11 -5.35 6.46 16.29
N MET A 12 -5.86 5.48 17.03
CA MET A 12 -6.93 4.58 16.57
C MET A 12 -8.20 5.38 16.22
N PHE A 13 -8.68 6.26 17.10
CA PHE A 13 -9.86 7.09 16.81
C PHE A 13 -9.63 8.04 15.64
N TYR A 14 -8.44 8.62 15.54
CA TYR A 14 -8.08 9.48 14.41
C TYR A 14 -8.12 8.71 13.09
N ARG A 15 -7.53 7.51 13.04
CA ARG A 15 -7.57 6.64 11.86
C ARG A 15 -8.99 6.22 11.52
N GLN A 16 -9.78 5.78 12.50
CA GLN A 16 -11.16 5.37 12.27
C GLN A 16 -12.02 6.50 11.67
N ALA A 17 -11.77 7.75 12.05
CA ALA A 17 -12.52 8.90 11.55
C ALA A 17 -12.03 9.42 10.18
N ASN A 18 -10.77 9.20 9.83
CA ASN A 18 -10.13 9.90 8.70
C ASN A 18 -9.54 8.98 7.61
N ALA A 19 -9.30 7.70 7.91
CA ALA A 19 -8.82 6.75 6.91
C ALA A 19 -9.89 6.50 5.84
N ARG A 20 -9.43 6.27 4.62
CA ARG A 20 -10.28 6.00 3.47
C ARG A 20 -9.75 4.80 2.70
N GLU A 21 -10.64 4.22 1.93
CA GLU A 21 -10.30 3.21 0.94
C GLU A 21 -9.67 3.86 -0.29
N TYR A 22 -8.54 3.32 -0.71
CA TYR A 22 -7.82 3.67 -1.93
C TYR A 22 -7.55 2.39 -2.73
N SER A 23 -7.71 2.46 -4.04
CA SER A 23 -7.09 1.49 -4.94
C SER A 23 -5.63 1.86 -5.17
N TYR A 24 -4.81 0.91 -5.62
CA TYR A 24 -3.45 1.22 -6.05
C TYR A 24 -3.42 2.24 -7.20
N PHE A 25 -4.43 2.26 -8.08
CA PHE A 25 -4.55 3.25 -9.14
C PHE A 25 -4.78 4.68 -8.65
N ASP A 26 -5.28 4.85 -7.42
CA ASP A 26 -5.45 6.17 -6.80
C ASP A 26 -4.13 6.71 -6.23
N LEU A 27 -3.12 5.84 -6.05
CA LEU A 27 -1.86 6.22 -5.42
C LEU A 27 -0.88 6.87 -6.41
N PRO A 28 -0.22 7.95 -6.00
CA PRO A 28 0.72 8.66 -6.86
C PRO A 28 1.87 7.74 -7.30
N GLY A 29 2.18 7.76 -8.58
CA GLY A 29 3.31 7.02 -9.15
C GLY A 29 3.08 5.52 -9.35
N TYR A 30 1.94 4.95 -8.90
CA TYR A 30 1.70 3.51 -9.03
C TYR A 30 1.72 3.02 -10.48
N SER A 31 1.04 3.72 -11.39
CA SER A 31 0.97 3.30 -12.81
C SER A 31 2.35 3.26 -13.47
N ASP A 32 3.21 4.25 -13.18
CA ASP A 32 4.57 4.30 -13.70
C ASP A 32 5.44 3.19 -13.09
N TRP A 33 5.29 2.93 -11.78
CA TRP A 33 5.96 1.83 -11.09
C TRP A 33 5.54 0.47 -11.64
N ALA A 34 4.24 0.22 -11.80
CA ALA A 34 3.70 -1.03 -12.31
C ALA A 34 4.20 -1.32 -13.72
N THR A 35 4.25 -0.29 -14.57
CA THR A 35 4.83 -0.39 -15.92
C THR A 35 6.30 -0.81 -15.87
N ARG A 36 7.12 -0.19 -15.01
CA ARG A 36 8.53 -0.60 -14.84
C ARG A 36 8.65 -2.05 -14.36
N LYS A 37 7.78 -2.51 -13.45
CA LYS A 37 7.80 -3.90 -12.98
C LYS A 37 7.44 -4.91 -14.06
N LEU A 38 6.49 -4.57 -14.94
CA LEU A 38 6.22 -5.40 -16.12
C LEU A 38 7.47 -5.50 -17.02
N ASP A 39 8.17 -4.39 -17.25
CA ASP A 39 9.40 -4.37 -18.05
C ASP A 39 10.56 -5.15 -17.37
N GLU A 40 10.61 -5.17 -16.04
CA GLU A 40 11.52 -5.98 -15.23
C GLU A 40 11.16 -7.49 -15.22
N GLY A 41 10.02 -7.87 -15.80
CA GLY A 41 9.57 -9.25 -15.93
C GLY A 41 8.65 -9.73 -14.82
N VAL A 42 8.09 -8.83 -13.99
CA VAL A 42 7.01 -9.19 -13.08
C VAL A 42 5.78 -9.58 -13.89
N GLY A 43 5.21 -10.75 -13.61
CA GLY A 43 4.03 -11.24 -14.33
C GLY A 43 2.82 -10.34 -14.11
N PRO A 44 2.04 -10.02 -15.16
CA PRO A 44 0.84 -9.17 -15.03
C PRO A 44 -0.21 -9.76 -14.08
N GLU A 45 -0.24 -11.08 -13.92
CA GLU A 45 -1.10 -11.77 -12.95
C GLU A 45 -0.74 -11.44 -11.50
N ILE A 46 0.54 -11.21 -11.18
CA ILE A 46 0.99 -10.84 -9.84
C ILE A 46 0.55 -9.40 -9.53
N LEU A 47 0.76 -8.48 -10.47
CA LEU A 47 0.29 -7.10 -10.33
C LEU A 47 -1.23 -7.04 -10.22
N GLY A 48 -1.96 -7.82 -11.05
CA GLY A 48 -3.42 -7.92 -10.95
C GLY A 48 -3.91 -8.45 -9.60
N HIS A 49 -3.16 -9.34 -8.93
CA HIS A 49 -3.47 -9.73 -7.56
C HIS A 49 -3.27 -8.58 -6.58
N LEU A 50 -2.18 -7.82 -6.72
CA LEU A 50 -1.91 -6.64 -5.88
C LEU A 50 -3.03 -5.60 -6.03
N GLU A 51 -3.44 -5.32 -7.26
CA GLU A 51 -4.48 -4.36 -7.63
C GLU A 51 -5.89 -4.77 -7.16
N ALA A 52 -6.12 -6.07 -6.92
CA ALA A 52 -7.39 -6.56 -6.40
C ALA A 52 -7.64 -6.15 -4.94
N PHE A 53 -6.60 -5.73 -4.21
CA PHE A 53 -6.72 -5.27 -2.84
C PHE A 53 -7.03 -3.78 -2.76
N THR A 54 -7.90 -3.43 -1.81
CA THR A 54 -8.14 -2.05 -1.40
C THR A 54 -7.30 -1.75 -0.16
N LEU A 55 -6.72 -0.56 -0.14
CA LEU A 55 -5.87 -0.06 0.93
C LEU A 55 -6.68 0.88 1.82
N VAL A 56 -6.65 0.66 3.14
CA VAL A 56 -7.26 1.57 4.11
C VAL A 56 -6.17 2.41 4.74
N MET A 57 -6.10 3.68 4.37
CA MET A 57 -5.00 4.58 4.77
C MET A 57 -5.47 6.01 4.94
N LEU A 58 -4.70 6.81 5.67
CA LEU A 58 -4.94 8.24 5.79
C LEU A 58 -4.62 8.94 4.46
N PRO A 59 -5.27 10.07 4.14
CA PRO A 59 -4.99 10.81 2.92
C PRO A 59 -3.52 11.23 2.77
N ASP A 60 -2.86 11.64 3.85
CA ASP A 60 -1.45 12.02 3.81
C ASP A 60 -0.52 10.81 3.60
N GLU A 61 -0.90 9.62 4.07
CA GLU A 61 -0.17 8.37 3.82
C GLU A 61 -0.30 7.97 2.35
N ALA A 62 -1.51 8.05 1.79
CA ALA A 62 -1.75 7.82 0.37
C ALA A 62 -0.97 8.81 -0.52
N ALA A 63 -0.94 10.09 -0.14
CA ALA A 63 -0.18 11.12 -0.85
C ALA A 63 1.35 10.92 -0.76
N ALA A 64 1.83 10.21 0.27
CA ALA A 64 3.24 9.91 0.47
C ALA A 64 3.68 8.57 -0.14
N ALA A 65 2.76 7.80 -0.73
CA ALA A 65 3.08 6.55 -1.40
C ALA A 65 4.13 6.76 -2.50
N ASN A 66 5.02 5.78 -2.64
CA ASN A 66 6.16 5.84 -3.55
C ASN A 66 6.62 4.43 -3.93
N ASP A 67 7.62 4.34 -4.81
CA ASP A 67 8.19 3.07 -5.28
C ASP A 67 8.57 2.10 -4.15
N ALA A 68 9.17 2.57 -3.06
CA ALA A 68 9.60 1.71 -1.97
C ALA A 68 8.40 1.06 -1.25
N TYR A 69 7.31 1.81 -1.09
CA TYR A 69 6.06 1.28 -0.56
C TYR A 69 5.46 0.20 -1.48
N PHE A 70 5.48 0.43 -2.79
CA PHE A 70 4.96 -0.55 -3.76
C PHE A 70 5.83 -1.80 -3.86
N ASP A 71 7.15 -1.64 -3.79
CA ASP A 71 8.09 -2.77 -3.76
C ASP A 71 7.87 -3.64 -2.52
N GLU A 72 7.72 -3.03 -1.33
CA GLU A 72 7.40 -3.76 -0.09
C GLU A 72 6.08 -4.52 -0.22
N ALA A 73 5.02 -3.88 -0.74
CA ALA A 73 3.73 -4.53 -0.91
C ALA A 73 3.77 -5.70 -1.93
N LEU A 74 4.58 -5.58 -2.99
CA LEU A 74 4.80 -6.66 -3.96
C LEU A 74 5.55 -7.83 -3.33
N ASP A 75 6.57 -7.56 -2.52
CA ASP A 75 7.35 -8.59 -1.83
C ASP A 75 6.54 -9.31 -0.75
N ASP A 76 5.68 -8.59 -0.02
CA ASP A 76 4.72 -9.16 0.92
C ASP A 76 3.71 -10.08 0.20
N LEU A 77 3.19 -9.64 -0.94
CA LEU A 77 2.28 -10.45 -1.76
C LEU A 77 2.97 -11.74 -2.23
N ARG A 78 4.19 -11.63 -2.78
CA ARG A 78 4.97 -12.81 -3.20
C ARG A 78 5.21 -13.78 -2.06
N THR A 79 5.60 -13.26 -0.90
CA THR A 79 5.77 -14.05 0.32
C THR A 79 4.48 -14.78 0.70
N SER A 80 3.32 -14.10 0.64
CA SER A 80 2.02 -14.69 0.95
C SER A 80 1.61 -15.80 -0.02
N LEU A 81 2.06 -15.72 -1.29
CA LEU A 81 1.84 -16.71 -2.33
C LEU A 81 2.91 -17.82 -2.34
N GLY A 82 3.97 -17.69 -1.53
CA GLY A 82 5.10 -18.64 -1.50
C GLY A 82 6.02 -18.56 -2.72
N LEU A 83 6.13 -17.37 -3.33
CA LEU A 83 6.97 -17.06 -4.49
C LEU A 83 8.30 -16.41 -4.10
#